data_AF-A0A420CGQ4-F1
#
_entry.id   AF-A0A420CGQ4-F1
#
_cell.length_a   1.000
_cell.length_b   1.000
_cell.length_c   1.000
_cell.angle_alpha   90.00
_cell.angle_beta   90.00
_cell.angle_gamma   90.00
#
_symmetry.space_group_name_H-M   'P 1'
#
loop_
_entity.id
_entity.type
_entity.pdbx_description
1 polymer ?
#
loop_
_entity_poly.entity_id
_entity_poly.type
_entity_poly.pdbx_seq_one_letter_code
_entity_poly.pdbx_strand_id
1 'polypeptide(L)'
;MTEDLTTLRLEGALTIKTAAETRDRLLAAFQSAKTDRRPLEIEIAEDCDCDLTLPQLLLSAKATAAKDGIDLRIRADARGRFSTTLERAGLSAAVEGGSLVTMNGDQR
;
A
#
# COMPACT_ATOMS: atom_id res chain seq x y z
N MET A 1 -2.52 -0.29 23.15
CA MET A 1 -1.30 0.42 22.73
C MET A 1 -1.52 0.83 21.30
N THR A 2 -1.74 2.12 21.05
CA THR A 2 -1.75 2.66 19.68
C THR A 2 -0.30 2.64 19.20
N GLU A 3 0.01 1.81 18.22
CA GLU A 3 1.31 1.86 17.56
C GLU A 3 1.47 3.27 16.95
N ASP A 4 2.61 3.93 17.19
CA ASP A 4 2.91 5.24 16.59
C ASP A 4 3.22 5.02 15.09
N LEU A 5 2.15 4.96 14.30
CA LEU A 5 2.13 4.57 12.90
C LEU A 5 2.31 5.80 12.01
N THR A 6 3.32 5.78 11.15
CA THR A 6 3.43 6.79 10.09
C THR A 6 2.51 6.39 8.95
N THR A 7 1.63 7.29 8.50
CA THR A 7 0.70 7.00 7.40
C THR A 7 1.02 7.84 6.17
N LEU A 8 1.18 7.20 5.01
CA LEU A 8 1.19 7.84 3.70
C LEU A 8 -0.12 7.56 2.99
N ARG A 9 -0.89 8.61 2.70
CA ARG A 9 -2.10 8.51 1.88
C ARG A 9 -1.78 8.67 0.40
N LEU A 10 -2.24 7.74 -0.42
CA LEU A 10 -2.17 7.77 -1.89
C LEU A 10 -3.58 7.94 -2.46
N GLU A 11 -3.75 8.94 -3.32
CA GLU A 11 -5.03 9.33 -3.90
C GLU A 11 -4.82 9.92 -5.30
N GLY A 12 -5.91 10.09 -6.06
CA GLY A 12 -5.86 10.56 -7.44
C GLY A 12 -5.39 9.49 -8.42
N ALA A 13 -4.68 9.91 -9.47
CA ALA A 13 -4.18 9.01 -10.51
C ALA A 13 -2.87 8.31 -10.06
N LEU A 14 -2.92 7.00 -9.93
CA LEU A 14 -1.84 6.11 -9.49
C LEU A 14 -1.58 5.06 -10.60
N THR A 15 -1.15 5.56 -11.76
CA THR A 15 -1.00 4.79 -13.01
C THR A 15 0.45 4.83 -13.48
N ILE A 16 0.77 4.14 -14.58
CA ILE A 16 2.12 4.19 -15.18
C ILE A 16 2.62 5.63 -15.41
N LYS A 17 1.71 6.56 -15.72
CA LYS A 17 2.04 7.98 -15.96
C LYS A 17 2.54 8.70 -14.71
N THR A 18 2.07 8.29 -13.53
CA THR A 18 2.37 8.88 -12.23
C THR A 18 3.23 7.95 -11.35
N ALA A 19 3.69 6.82 -11.89
CA ALA A 19 4.44 5.80 -11.16
C ALA A 19 5.77 6.34 -10.60
N ALA A 20 6.46 7.22 -11.34
CA ALA A 20 7.70 7.83 -10.85
C ALA A 20 7.45 8.72 -9.63
N GLU A 21 6.46 9.61 -9.70
CA GLU A 21 6.07 10.46 -8.57
C GLU A 21 5.60 9.62 -7.37
N THR A 22 4.77 8.61 -7.62
CA THR A 22 4.27 7.70 -6.57
C THR A 22 5.42 6.95 -5.90
N ARG A 23 6.41 6.49 -6.67
CA ARG A 23 7.63 5.86 -6.16
C ARG A 23 8.42 6.82 -5.28
N ASP A 24 8.62 8.06 -5.71
CA ASP A 24 9.40 9.03 -4.95
C ASP A 24 8.72 9.38 -3.62
N ARG A 25 7.38 9.48 -3.62
CA ARG A 25 6.57 9.62 -2.39
C ARG A 25 6.73 8.42 -1.45
N LEU A 26 6.66 7.20 -1.98
CA LEU A 26 6.87 5.96 -1.21
C LEU A 26 8.28 5.91 -0.61
N LEU A 27 9.30 6.27 -1.38
CA LEU A 27 10.68 6.30 -0.92
C LEU A 27 10.88 7.33 0.19
N ALA A 28 10.31 8.53 0.06
CA ALA A 28 10.39 9.55 1.10
C ALA A 28 9.74 9.08 2.41
N ALA A 29 8.53 8.52 2.34
CA ALA A 29 7.84 7.98 3.51
C ALA A 29 8.61 6.81 4.14
N PHE A 30 9.17 5.93 3.32
CA PHE A 30 10.01 4.82 3.77
C PHE A 30 11.26 5.30 4.51
N GLN A 31 11.99 6.30 3.98
CA GLN A 31 13.18 6.83 4.62
C GLN A 31 12.85 7.52 5.96
N SER A 32 11.73 8.24 6.04
CA SER A 32 11.25 8.80 7.30
C SER A 32 10.95 7.71 8.32
N ALA A 33 10.16 6.70 7.93
CA ALA A 33 9.81 5.56 8.79
C ALA A 33 11.05 4.80 9.27
N LYS A 34 12.04 4.62 8.40
CA LYS A 34 13.33 4.00 8.72
C LYS A 34 14.15 4.81 9.73
N THR A 35 14.24 6.11 9.52
CA THR A 35 14.97 7.03 10.42
C THR A 35 14.34 7.03 11.81
N ASP A 36 13.02 7.10 11.86
CA ASP A 36 12.27 7.18 13.12
C ASP A 36 12.04 5.79 13.77
N ARG A 37 12.39 4.71 13.07
CA ARG A 37 12.10 3.31 13.45
C ARG A 37 10.62 3.09 13.76
N ARG A 38 9.75 3.65 12.91
CA ARG A 38 8.28 3.54 13.05
C ARG A 38 7.69 2.66 11.94
N PRO A 39 6.62 1.91 12.21
CA PRO A 39 5.84 1.24 11.18
C PRO A 39 5.25 2.26 10.18
N LEU A 40 5.15 1.85 8.92
CA LEU A 40 4.58 2.64 7.82
C LEU A 40 3.30 1.99 7.30
N GLU A 41 2.19 2.72 7.34
CA GLU A 41 0.95 2.33 6.66
C GLU A 41 0.79 3.15 5.38
N ILE A 42 0.53 2.45 4.27
CA ILE A 42 0.15 3.05 3.01
C ILE A 42 -1.37 2.96 2.90
N GLU A 43 -2.05 4.09 3.01
CA GLU A 43 -3.51 4.18 2.81
C GLU A 43 -3.80 4.49 1.34
N ILE A 44 -4.58 3.63 0.69
CA ILE A 44 -5.05 3.83 -0.68
C ILE A 44 -6.49 4.35 -0.66
N ALA A 45 -6.72 5.52 -1.24
CA ALA A 45 -8.06 6.09 -1.36
C ALA A 45 -8.97 5.20 -2.23
N GLU A 46 -10.24 5.09 -1.84
CA GLU A 46 -11.24 4.24 -2.52
C GLU A 46 -11.46 4.64 -3.99
N ASP A 47 -11.46 5.95 -4.25
CA ASP A 47 -11.74 6.58 -5.54
C ASP A 47 -10.49 6.82 -6.41
N CYS A 48 -9.33 6.31 -5.99
CA CYS A 48 -8.10 6.44 -6.77
C CYS A 48 -8.20 5.75 -8.14
N ASP A 49 -7.64 6.37 -9.16
CA ASP A 49 -7.55 5.76 -10.49
C ASP A 49 -6.22 5.01 -10.59
N CYS A 50 -6.25 3.68 -10.51
CA CYS A 50 -5.03 2.87 -10.47
C CYS A 50 -5.02 1.78 -11.56
N ASP A 51 -3.85 1.56 -12.14
CA ASP A 51 -3.57 0.42 -13.02
C ASP A 51 -2.64 -0.59 -12.31
N LEU A 52 -2.19 -1.61 -13.04
CA LEU A 52 -1.34 -2.67 -12.53
C LEU A 52 0.00 -2.19 -11.92
N THR A 53 0.45 -0.99 -12.30
CA THR A 53 1.75 -0.48 -11.83
C THR A 53 1.75 -0.15 -10.34
N LEU A 54 0.62 0.30 -9.78
CA LEU A 54 0.51 0.59 -8.36
C LEU A 54 0.71 -0.67 -7.50
N PRO A 55 -0.03 -1.78 -7.70
CA PRO A 55 0.26 -3.06 -7.04
C PRO A 55 1.71 -3.51 -7.12
N GLN A 56 2.32 -3.45 -8.31
CA GLN A 56 3.71 -3.89 -8.51
C GLN A 56 4.70 -3.03 -7.72
N LEU A 57 4.46 -1.72 -7.68
CA LEU A 57 5.27 -0.78 -6.92
C LEU A 57 5.13 -1.02 -5.41
N LEU A 58 3.91 -1.24 -4.91
CA LEU A 58 3.65 -1.53 -3.50
C LEU A 58 4.26 -2.85 -3.05
N LEU A 59 4.20 -3.90 -3.88
CA LEU A 59 4.87 -5.19 -3.60
C LEU A 59 6.39 -5.01 -3.54
N SER A 60 6.96 -4.22 -4.45
CA SER A 60 8.40 -3.90 -4.44
C SER A 60 8.79 -3.10 -3.20
N ALA A 61 7.95 -2.15 -2.76
CA ALA A 61 8.14 -1.39 -1.53
C ALA A 61 8.08 -2.30 -0.30
N LYS A 62 7.09 -3.20 -0.22
CA LYS A 62 6.95 -4.19 0.87
C LYS A 62 8.16 -5.11 0.96
N ALA A 63 8.67 -5.61 -0.17
CA ALA A 63 9.87 -6.43 -0.22
C ALA A 63 11.13 -5.66 0.25
N THR A 64 11.23 -4.37 -0.10
CA THR A 64 12.31 -3.50 0.38
C THR A 64 12.22 -3.24 1.88
N ALA A 65 11.02 -2.95 2.38
CA ALA A 65 10.78 -2.72 3.81
C ALA A 65 11.10 -3.96 4.66
N ALA A 66 10.71 -5.14 4.20
CA ALA A 66 11.04 -6.41 4.87
C ALA A 66 12.55 -6.65 4.97
N LYS A 67 13.33 -6.33 3.92
CA LYS A 67 14.79 -6.45 3.94
C LYS A 67 15.45 -5.51 4.95
N ASP A 68 14.84 -4.36 5.19
CA ASP A 68 15.34 -3.31 6.07
C ASP A 68 14.74 -3.37 7.49
N GLY A 69 13.90 -4.38 7.78
CA GLY A 69 13.27 -4.56 9.09
C GLY A 69 12.19 -3.52 9.43
N ILE A 70 11.60 -2.87 8.42
CA ILE A 70 10.50 -1.92 8.59
C ILE A 70 9.17 -2.63 8.36
N ASP A 71 8.25 -2.52 9.32
CA ASP A 71 6.88 -3.01 9.16
C ASP A 71 6.11 -2.06 8.22
N LEU A 72 5.78 -2.56 7.03
CA LEU A 72 5.01 -1.83 6.02
C LEU A 72 3.67 -2.54 5.80
N ARG A 73 2.59 -1.81 6.05
CA ARG A 73 1.20 -2.26 5.92
C ARG A 73 0.51 -1.52 4.78
N ILE A 74 -0.42 -2.18 4.10
CA ILE A 74 -1.21 -1.56 3.02
C ILE A 74 -2.67 -1.63 3.44
N ARG A 75 -3.31 -0.47 3.53
CA ARG A 75 -4.74 -0.33 3.85
C ARG A 75 -5.47 0.20 2.62
N ALA A 76 -6.47 -0.54 2.17
CA ALA A 76 -7.33 -0.14 1.06
C ALA A 76 -8.76 -0.62 1.29
N ASP A 77 -9.73 0.04 0.68
CA ASP A 77 -11.11 -0.40 0.70
C ASP A 77 -11.27 -1.72 -0.10
N ALA A 78 -11.96 -2.72 0.48
CA ALA A 78 -12.12 -4.04 -0.12
C ALA A 78 -12.91 -4.02 -1.45
N ARG A 79 -13.76 -3.01 -1.65
CA ARG A 79 -14.54 -2.78 -2.87
C ARG A 79 -13.99 -1.62 -3.72
N GLY A 80 -12.92 -0.98 -3.27
CA GLY A 80 -12.25 0.10 -3.98
C GLY A 80 -11.56 -0.37 -5.27
N ARG A 81 -11.19 0.62 -6.11
CA ARG A 81 -10.56 0.37 -7.41
C ARG A 81 -9.26 -0.41 -7.30
N PHE A 82 -8.47 -0.16 -6.27
CA PHE A 82 -7.22 -0.89 -6.01
C PHE A 82 -7.45 -2.39 -5.77
N SER A 83 -8.42 -2.76 -4.93
CA SER A 83 -8.75 -4.16 -4.65
C SER A 83 -9.26 -4.88 -5.92
N THR A 84 -10.07 -4.19 -6.72
CA THR A 84 -10.52 -4.70 -8.03
C THR A 84 -9.33 -4.94 -8.98
N THR A 85 -8.37 -4.02 -9.02
CA THR A 85 -7.16 -4.17 -9.84
C THR A 85 -6.28 -5.32 -9.36
N LEU A 86 -6.13 -5.52 -8.05
CA LEU A 86 -5.39 -6.66 -7.49
C LEU A 86 -5.99 -8.00 -7.87
N GLU A 87 -7.31 -8.13 -7.78
CA GLU A 87 -8.02 -9.35 -8.14
C GLU A 87 -7.83 -9.69 -9.62
N ARG A 88 -8.06 -8.70 -10.50
CA ARG A 88 -7.90 -8.87 -11.95
C ARG A 88 -6.47 -9.19 -12.35
N ALA A 89 -5.49 -8.72 -11.58
CA ALA A 89 -4.08 -8.99 -11.80
C ALA A 89 -3.62 -10.35 -11.25
N GLY A 90 -4.46 -11.05 -10.48
CA GLY A 90 -4.05 -12.27 -9.77
C GLY A 90 -3.05 -11.99 -8.64
N LEU A 91 -3.08 -10.78 -8.06
CA LEU A 91 -2.11 -10.32 -7.04
C LEU A 91 -2.69 -10.22 -5.63
N SER A 92 -3.97 -10.54 -5.40
CA SER A 92 -4.62 -10.39 -4.08
C SER A 92 -3.85 -11.09 -2.96
N ALA A 93 -3.45 -12.36 -3.16
CA ALA A 93 -2.70 -13.14 -2.16
C ALA A 93 -1.32 -12.55 -1.83
N ALA A 94 -0.70 -11.82 -2.76
CA ALA A 94 0.61 -11.20 -2.56
C ALA A 94 0.55 -9.98 -1.62
N VAL A 95 -0.61 -9.31 -1.57
CA VAL A 95 -0.81 -8.12 -0.73
C VAL A 95 -1.26 -8.50 0.68
N GLU A 96 -2.07 -9.56 0.83
CA GLU A 96 -2.58 -10.05 2.12
C GLU A 96 -1.48 -10.55 3.09
N GLY A 97 -0.33 -11.00 2.59
CA GLY A 97 0.74 -11.64 3.38
C GLY A 97 1.52 -10.75 4.34
N GLY A 98 0.96 -9.62 4.80
CA GLY A 98 1.60 -8.75 5.79
C GLY A 98 0.62 -7.75 6.36
N SER A 99 0.07 -8.08 7.53
CA SER A 99 -0.77 -7.28 8.42
C SER A 99 -2.04 -6.66 7.80
N LEU A 100 -3.17 -7.36 8.03
CA LEU A 100 -4.56 -6.90 8.04
C LEU A 100 -4.98 -5.98 6.88
N VAL A 101 -5.31 -6.60 5.74
CA VAL A 101 -6.47 -6.13 4.99
C VAL A 101 -7.68 -6.50 5.86
N THR A 102 -8.24 -5.53 6.59
CA THR A 102 -9.55 -5.73 7.23
C THR A 102 -10.59 -5.77 6.13
N MET A 103 -10.77 -6.93 5.51
CA MET A 103 -11.94 -7.20 4.68
C MET A 103 -13.15 -7.22 5.60
N ASN A 104 -13.82 -6.08 5.74
CA ASN A 104 -15.17 -6.06 6.29
C ASN A 104 -16.09 -6.72 5.25
N GLY A 105 -16.07 -8.06 5.25
CA GLY A 105 -17.06 -8.89 4.58
C GLY A 105 -18.39 -8.71 5.28
N ASP A 106 -19.29 -7.99 4.60
CA ASP A 106 -20.72 -7.96 4.89
C ASP A 106 -21.23 -9.40 4.98
N GLN A 107 -21.60 -9.84 6.19
CA GLN A 107 -22.34 -11.09 6.39
C GLN A 107 -23.77 -10.86 5.90
N ARG A 108 -24.12 -11.47 4.77
CA ARG A 108 -25.49 -11.78 4.38
C ARG A 108 -25.58 -13.20 3.85
#